data_AF-A0A8H8TTX1-F1
#
_entry.id   AF-A0A8H8TTX1-F1
#
_cell.length_a   1.000
_cell.length_b   1.000
_cell.length_c   1.000
_cell.angle_alpha   90.00
_cell.angle_beta   90.00
_cell.angle_gamma   90.00
#
_symmetry.space_group_name_H-M   'P 1'
#
loop_
_entity.id
_entity.type
_entity.pdbx_description
1 polymer ?
#
loop_
_entity_poly.entity_id
_entity_poly.type
_entity_poly.pdbx_seq_one_letter_code
_entity_poly.pdbx_strand_id
1 'polypeptide(L)'
;MAMALRRILIKTHHMTSRKKIGIITRAAKRLDCSVLLKVGANPGIMLCEGQENHASEWETVVRVSSWICFQHVGQDELQDVLNRLVALVPREKANINSQKLRYKDMRLLKRESISEPHLATLGVKEGDVKEIEEVKDFAKLLEKDPRLFHSWRVGMGYVKDDGE
;
A
#
# COMPACT_ATOMS: atom_id res chain seq x y z
N MET A 1 -0.40 16.76 -20.08
CA MET A 1 -1.45 16.33 -19.14
C MET A 1 -0.78 16.13 -17.79
N ALA A 2 -1.24 16.81 -16.74
CA ALA A 2 -0.75 16.53 -15.39
C ALA A 2 -1.22 15.12 -14.99
N MET A 3 -0.29 14.27 -14.53
CA MET A 3 -0.63 12.92 -14.08
C MET A 3 -1.29 13.02 -12.70
N ALA A 4 -2.51 12.50 -12.56
CA ALA A 4 -3.18 12.46 -11.27
C ALA A 4 -2.41 11.56 -10.31
N LEU A 5 -2.10 12.06 -9.12
CA LEU A 5 -1.42 11.30 -8.06
C LEU A 5 -2.44 10.84 -7.02
N ARG A 6 -2.21 9.64 -6.48
CA ARG A 6 -3.04 9.04 -5.45
C ARG A 6 -2.18 8.55 -4.30
N ARG A 7 -2.65 8.78 -3.08
CA ARG A 7 -2.15 8.18 -1.85
C ARG A 7 -3.14 7.15 -1.33
N ILE A 8 -2.60 6.02 -0.87
CA ILE A 8 -3.36 4.89 -0.34
C ILE A 8 -2.79 4.53 1.04
N LEU A 9 -3.67 4.48 2.04
CA LEU A 9 -3.35 4.06 3.39
C LEU A 9 -4.06 2.75 3.72
N ILE A 10 -3.28 1.72 4.07
CA ILE A 10 -3.77 0.39 4.45
C ILE A 10 -3.22 0.06 5.84
N LYS A 11 -4.08 -0.54 6.67
CA LYS A 11 -3.72 -1.09 7.98
C LYS A 11 -3.95 -2.59 8.00
N THR A 12 -3.06 -3.32 8.66
CA THR A 12 -3.20 -4.76 8.94
C THR A 12 -2.96 -5.04 10.43
N HIS A 13 -3.35 -6.22 10.92
CA HIS A 13 -3.00 -6.61 12.30
C HIS A 13 -1.49 -6.70 12.49
N HIS A 14 -0.75 -7.22 11.51
CA HIS A 14 0.71 -7.30 11.52
C HIS A 14 1.22 -7.39 10.08
N MET A 15 2.51 -7.12 9.88
CA MET A 15 3.18 -7.24 8.58
C MET A 15 4.56 -7.88 8.80
N THR A 16 4.58 -9.19 9.01
CA THR A 16 5.81 -9.96 9.29
C THR A 16 6.26 -10.86 8.13
N SER A 17 5.36 -11.16 7.18
CA SER A 17 5.66 -12.07 6.07
C SER A 17 6.66 -11.46 5.09
N ARG A 18 7.92 -11.93 5.11
CA ARG A 18 8.96 -11.52 4.15
C ARG A 18 8.57 -11.83 2.70
N LYS A 19 7.81 -12.92 2.46
CA LYS A 19 7.26 -13.22 1.12
C LYS A 19 6.30 -12.13 0.66
N LYS A 20 5.37 -11.72 1.52
CA LYS A 20 4.41 -10.63 1.23
C LYS A 20 5.13 -9.30 0.98
N ILE A 21 6.05 -8.96 1.87
CA ILE A 21 6.87 -7.75 1.76
C ILE A 21 7.61 -7.76 0.43
N GLY A 22 8.27 -8.87 0.06
CA GLY A 22 8.96 -9.01 -1.22
C GLY A 22 8.06 -8.80 -2.44
N ILE A 23 6.85 -9.35 -2.44
CA ILE A 23 5.85 -9.14 -3.51
C ILE A 23 5.48 -7.67 -3.63
N ILE A 24 5.14 -7.03 -2.50
CA ILE A 24 4.72 -5.63 -2.45
C ILE A 24 5.87 -4.70 -2.87
N THR A 25 7.10 -5.01 -2.47
CA THR A 25 8.31 -4.26 -2.85
C THR A 25 8.59 -4.36 -4.34
N ARG A 26 8.46 -5.55 -4.95
CA ARG A 26 8.60 -5.71 -6.41
C ARG A 26 7.51 -4.95 -7.17
N ALA A 27 6.27 -5.00 -6.67
CA ALA A 27 5.17 -4.27 -7.27
C ALA A 27 5.39 -2.75 -7.20
N ALA A 28 5.88 -2.23 -6.06
CA ALA A 28 6.22 -0.81 -5.92
C ALA A 28 7.26 -0.38 -6.94
N LYS A 29 8.35 -1.15 -7.07
CA LYS A 29 9.41 -0.93 -8.08
C LYS A 29 8.87 -0.90 -9.51
N ARG A 30 8.03 -1.88 -9.86
CA ARG A 30 7.51 -2.02 -11.23
C ARG A 30 6.49 -0.94 -11.60
N LEU A 31 5.75 -0.43 -10.61
CA LEU A 31 4.69 0.56 -10.78
C LEU A 31 5.16 1.98 -10.44
N ASP A 32 6.46 2.19 -10.20
CA ASP A 32 7.04 3.47 -9.78
C ASP A 32 6.33 4.09 -8.56
N CYS A 33 5.81 3.26 -7.66
CA CYS A 33 5.16 3.71 -6.43
C CYS A 33 6.21 3.95 -5.34
N SER A 34 6.08 5.07 -4.63
CA SER A 34 6.82 5.34 -3.39
C SER A 34 6.05 4.70 -2.23
N VAL A 35 6.69 3.82 -1.46
CA VAL A 35 5.99 3.07 -0.40
C VAL A 35 6.72 3.15 0.93
N LEU A 36 5.97 3.44 1.99
CA LEU A 36 6.42 3.36 3.37
C LEU A 36 5.66 2.25 4.10
N LEU A 37 6.38 1.28 4.66
CA LEU A 37 5.82 0.13 5.36
C LEU A 37 6.20 0.14 6.83
N LYS A 38 5.20 0.02 7.72
CA LYS A 38 5.39 -0.45 9.09
C LYS A 38 5.31 -1.98 9.08
N VAL A 39 6.45 -2.65 9.26
CA VAL A 39 6.60 -4.12 9.34
C VAL A 39 6.73 -4.59 10.79
N GLY A 40 6.68 -5.90 11.03
CA GLY A 40 6.80 -6.47 12.37
C GLY A 40 5.46 -6.52 13.11
N ALA A 41 5.48 -6.17 14.40
CA ALA A 41 4.36 -6.30 15.33
C ALA A 41 3.15 -5.42 14.96
N ASN A 42 2.03 -5.60 15.66
CA ASN A 42 0.80 -4.85 15.43
C ASN A 42 0.97 -3.34 15.72
N PRO A 43 0.37 -2.43 14.92
CA PRO A 43 -0.29 -2.66 13.62
C PRO A 43 0.70 -2.66 12.46
N GLY A 44 0.44 -3.48 11.43
CA GLY A 44 1.07 -3.28 10.13
C GLY A 44 0.44 -2.07 9.43
N ILE A 45 1.24 -1.22 8.81
CA ILE A 45 0.79 0.00 8.13
C ILE A 45 1.47 0.04 6.77
N MET A 46 0.74 0.41 5.74
CA MET A 46 1.28 0.63 4.41
C MET A 46 0.76 1.94 3.87
N LEU A 47 1.67 2.80 3.47
CA LEU A 47 1.39 4.08 2.83
C LEU A 47 2.04 4.06 1.46
N CYS A 48 1.24 4.21 0.41
CA CYS A 48 1.70 4.19 -0.98
C CYS A 48 1.30 5.50 -1.65
N GLU A 49 2.24 6.07 -2.40
CA GLU A 49 2.01 7.21 -3.29
C GLU A 49 2.49 6.86 -4.69
N GLY A 50 1.73 7.27 -5.69
CA GLY A 50 2.09 7.08 -7.10
C GLY A 50 1.03 7.66 -8.02
N GLN A 51 1.22 7.48 -9.32
CA GLN A 51 0.17 7.81 -10.29
C GLN A 51 -1.11 7.03 -9.99
N GLU A 52 -2.27 7.60 -10.29
CA GLU A 52 -3.57 7.04 -9.92
C GLU A 52 -3.73 5.56 -10.31
N ASN A 53 -3.39 5.22 -11.55
CA ASN A 53 -3.48 3.86 -12.07
C ASN A 53 -2.47 2.94 -11.34
N HIS A 54 -1.24 3.40 -11.16
CA HIS A 54 -0.16 2.64 -10.53
C HIS A 54 -0.43 2.36 -9.05
N ALA A 55 -0.88 3.37 -8.30
CA ALA A 55 -1.27 3.20 -6.91
C ALA A 55 -2.45 2.24 -6.77
N SER A 56 -3.46 2.33 -7.65
CA SER A 56 -4.63 1.45 -7.62
C SER A 56 -4.27 -0.01 -7.99
N GLU A 57 -3.33 -0.20 -8.92
CA GLU A 57 -2.80 -1.51 -9.25
C GLU A 57 -1.96 -2.08 -8.12
N TRP A 58 -1.12 -1.26 -7.48
CA TRP A 58 -0.35 -1.64 -6.31
C TRP A 58 -1.26 -2.06 -5.14
N GLU A 59 -2.36 -1.34 -4.91
CA GLU A 59 -3.39 -1.73 -3.93
C GLU A 59 -3.96 -3.11 -4.25
N THR A 60 -4.23 -3.39 -5.53
CA THR A 60 -4.71 -4.71 -5.98
C THR A 60 -3.69 -5.80 -5.68
N VAL A 61 -2.39 -5.55 -5.88
CA VAL A 61 -1.31 -6.47 -5.49
C VAL A 61 -1.26 -6.67 -3.97
N VAL A 62 -1.38 -5.62 -3.17
CA VAL A 62 -1.45 -5.75 -1.70
C VAL A 62 -2.65 -6.60 -1.30
N ARG A 63 -3.80 -6.38 -1.93
CA ARG A 63 -5.01 -7.17 -1.71
C ARG A 63 -4.75 -8.62 -2.02
N VAL A 64 -4.26 -8.97 -3.22
CA VAL A 64 -4.02 -10.36 -3.69
C VAL A 64 -2.86 -11.06 -2.96
N SER A 65 -1.74 -10.38 -2.72
CA SER A 65 -0.60 -10.94 -1.97
C SER A 65 -0.98 -11.35 -0.55
N SER A 66 -2.02 -10.71 0.01
CA SER A 66 -2.59 -11.12 1.29
C SER A 66 -3.28 -12.49 1.26
N TRP A 67 -3.71 -12.98 0.10
CA TRP A 67 -4.35 -14.30 -0.09
C TRP A 67 -3.28 -15.38 -0.19
N ILE A 68 -2.20 -15.05 -0.90
CA ILE A 68 -1.15 -15.98 -1.31
C ILE A 68 -0.26 -16.40 -0.14
N CYS A 69 -0.16 -15.60 0.93
CA CYS A 69 0.60 -15.98 2.13
C CYS A 69 0.20 -17.34 2.75
N PHE A 70 -0.99 -17.86 2.40
CA PHE A 70 -1.49 -19.13 2.95
C PHE A 70 -1.23 -20.34 2.05
N GLN A 71 -0.98 -20.15 0.75
CA GLN A 71 -0.65 -21.25 -0.16
C GLN A 71 0.87 -21.31 -0.31
N HIS A 72 1.46 -22.50 -0.19
CA HIS A 72 2.89 -22.75 -0.39
C HIS A 72 3.28 -22.59 -1.88
N VAL A 73 3.05 -21.43 -2.47
CA VAL A 73 3.37 -21.14 -3.87
C VAL A 73 4.82 -20.64 -3.96
N GLY A 74 5.57 -21.20 -4.92
CA GLY A 74 6.96 -20.83 -5.18
C GLY A 74 7.10 -19.39 -5.68
N GLN A 75 8.24 -18.73 -5.41
CA GLN A 75 8.46 -17.33 -5.77
C GLN A 75 8.30 -17.03 -7.28
N ASP A 76 8.62 -18.00 -8.15
CA ASP A 76 8.48 -17.89 -9.61
C ASP A 76 7.02 -17.96 -10.07
N GLU A 77 6.21 -18.85 -9.51
CA GLU A 77 4.77 -18.92 -9.78
C GLU A 77 4.05 -17.65 -9.32
N LEU A 78 4.53 -16.97 -8.28
CA LEU A 78 3.95 -15.71 -7.83
C LEU A 78 4.25 -14.55 -8.76
N GLN A 79 5.45 -14.53 -9.33
CA GLN A 79 5.79 -13.54 -10.34
C GLN A 79 4.97 -13.78 -11.61
N ASP A 80 4.75 -15.03 -12.00
CA ASP A 80 3.87 -15.41 -13.10
C ASP A 80 2.40 -15.09 -12.81
N VAL A 81 1.89 -15.34 -11.61
CA VAL A 81 0.53 -14.94 -11.19
C VAL A 81 0.37 -13.42 -11.15
N LEU A 82 1.37 -12.67 -10.68
CA LEU A 82 1.35 -11.20 -10.74
C LEU A 82 1.41 -10.71 -12.19
N ASN A 83 2.26 -11.30 -13.03
CA ASN A 83 2.37 -10.98 -14.44
C ASN A 83 1.07 -11.31 -15.18
N ARG A 84 0.41 -12.44 -14.86
CA ARG A 84 -0.88 -12.86 -15.42
C ARG A 84 -2.02 -12.00 -14.90
N LEU A 85 -2.08 -11.69 -13.60
CA LEU A 85 -3.12 -10.81 -13.05
C LEU A 85 -3.01 -9.38 -13.57
N VAL A 86 -1.79 -8.93 -13.85
CA VAL A 86 -1.58 -7.60 -14.43
C VAL A 86 -1.83 -7.60 -15.94
N ALA A 87 -1.51 -8.70 -16.65
CA ALA A 87 -1.79 -8.85 -18.08
C ALA A 87 -3.23 -9.24 -18.42
N LEU A 88 -3.99 -9.84 -17.49
CA LEU A 88 -5.34 -10.38 -17.70
C LEU A 88 -6.44 -9.58 -16.98
N VAL A 89 -6.19 -8.34 -16.57
CA VAL A 89 -7.28 -7.45 -16.14
C VAL A 89 -7.58 -6.46 -17.26
N PRO A 90 -8.44 -6.81 -18.23
CA PRO A 90 -9.28 -5.83 -18.88
C PRO A 90 -10.04 -5.07 -17.80
N ARG A 91 -10.01 -3.73 -17.89
CA ARG A 91 -10.61 -2.74 -16.97
C ARG A 91 -12.05 -3.00 -16.53
N GLU A 92 -12.76 -3.97 -17.13
CA GLU A 92 -14.22 -4.09 -17.03
C GLU A 92 -14.75 -5.38 -16.37
N LYS A 93 -13.91 -6.32 -15.93
CA LYS A 93 -14.42 -7.54 -15.24
C LYS A 93 -13.59 -7.98 -14.04
N ALA A 94 -13.42 -7.08 -13.07
CA ALA A 94 -13.14 -7.50 -11.70
C ALA A 94 -14.44 -7.85 -10.95
N ASN A 95 -15.25 -8.78 -11.50
CA ASN A 95 -16.24 -9.48 -10.68
C ASN A 95 -15.53 -10.62 -9.94
N ILE A 96 -14.59 -10.24 -9.08
CA ILE A 96 -14.15 -11.10 -8.00
C ILE A 96 -15.30 -11.03 -7.01
N ASN A 97 -16.09 -12.09 -6.91
CA ASN A 97 -17.15 -12.25 -5.91
C ASN A 97 -16.53 -11.98 -4.52
N SER A 98 -16.60 -10.72 -4.08
CA SER A 98 -15.92 -10.19 -2.90
C SER A 98 -16.66 -10.54 -1.61
N GLN A 99 -17.71 -11.34 -1.73
CA GLN A 99 -18.41 -11.91 -0.60
C GLN A 99 -17.75 -13.26 -0.27
N LYS A 100 -17.11 -13.32 0.91
CA LYS A 100 -16.73 -14.55 1.63
C LYS A 100 -15.26 -15.01 1.58
N LEU A 101 -14.29 -14.12 1.43
CA LEU A 101 -12.94 -14.38 1.96
C LEU A 101 -12.58 -13.38 3.07
N ARG A 102 -12.91 -13.81 4.29
CA ARG A 102 -12.62 -13.11 5.55
C ARG A 102 -11.12 -13.17 5.85
N TYR A 103 -10.37 -12.16 5.43
CA TYR A 103 -9.15 -11.75 6.13
C TYR A 103 -9.51 -10.56 7.01
N LYS A 104 -9.71 -10.83 8.31
CA LYS A 104 -10.39 -9.94 9.27
C LYS A 104 -9.67 -8.62 9.54
N ASP A 105 -8.40 -8.51 9.15
CA ASP A 105 -7.52 -7.47 9.69
C ASP A 105 -6.93 -6.50 8.68
N MET A 106 -6.98 -6.77 7.37
CA MET A 106 -6.53 -5.80 6.37
C MET A 106 -7.67 -4.83 6.05
N ARG A 107 -7.46 -3.55 6.35
CA ARG A 107 -8.42 -2.48 6.13
C ARG A 107 -7.78 -1.40 5.27
N LEU A 108 -8.40 -1.13 4.13
CA LEU A 108 -8.14 0.11 3.40
C LEU A 108 -8.74 1.25 4.23
N LEU A 109 -7.88 2.13 4.74
CA LEU A 109 -8.30 3.22 5.61
C LEU A 109 -8.62 4.49 4.82
N LYS A 110 -7.83 4.79 3.79
CA LYS A 110 -8.00 6.02 3.01
C LYS A 110 -7.47 5.87 1.58
N ARG A 111 -8.18 6.47 0.63
CA ARG A 111 -7.71 6.79 -0.72
C ARG A 111 -7.89 8.30 -0.89
N GLU A 112 -6.84 9.00 -1.24
CA GLU A 112 -6.92 10.44 -1.48
C GLU A 112 -6.14 10.82 -2.73
N SER A 113 -6.68 11.79 -3.47
CA SER A 113 -5.95 12.43 -4.56
C SER A 113 -5.00 13.48 -3.97
N ILE A 114 -3.74 13.45 -4.38
CA ILE A 114 -2.72 14.39 -3.90
C ILE A 114 -2.20 15.23 -5.07
N SER A 115 -1.80 16.46 -4.79
CA SER A 115 -1.23 17.35 -5.82
C SER A 115 0.26 17.09 -6.07
N GLU A 116 0.97 16.58 -5.06
CA GLU A 116 2.41 16.36 -5.08
C GLU A 116 2.77 15.10 -4.25
N PRO A 117 3.86 14.38 -4.58
CA PRO A 117 4.32 13.24 -3.80
C PRO A 117 5.05 13.73 -2.54
N HIS A 118 4.53 13.37 -1.37
CA HIS A 118 5.08 13.81 -0.08
C HIS A 118 6.11 12.79 0.46
N LEU A 119 6.02 11.51 0.09
CA LEU A 119 7.00 10.49 0.46
C LEU A 119 8.38 10.77 -0.16
N ALA A 120 8.42 11.40 -1.33
CA ALA A 120 9.65 11.82 -1.98
C ALA A 120 10.45 12.83 -1.12
N THR A 121 9.75 13.75 -0.43
CA THR A 121 10.39 14.73 0.47
C THR A 121 11.02 14.06 1.71
N LEU A 122 10.52 12.88 2.06
CA LEU A 122 11.01 12.04 3.17
C LEU A 122 12.13 11.06 2.76
N GLY A 123 12.56 11.13 1.50
CA GLY A 123 13.62 10.30 0.93
C GLY A 123 13.16 8.94 0.40
N VAL A 124 11.85 8.72 0.24
CA VAL A 124 11.30 7.52 -0.40
C VAL A 124 10.93 7.88 -1.83
N LYS A 125 11.79 7.48 -2.78
CA LYS A 125 11.64 7.82 -4.20
C LYS A 125 10.62 6.92 -4.90
N GLU A 126 10.24 7.29 -6.11
CA GLU A 126 9.45 6.44 -7.00
C GLU A 126 10.12 5.08 -7.18
N GLY A 127 9.34 4.02 -7.03
CA GLY A 127 9.81 2.64 -7.06
C GLY A 127 10.54 2.20 -5.79
N ASP A 128 10.69 3.04 -4.77
CA ASP A 128 11.38 2.68 -3.53
C ASP A 128 10.40 2.25 -2.41
N VAL A 129 10.90 1.36 -1.54
CA VAL A 129 10.16 0.88 -0.37
C VAL A 129 11.00 1.03 0.87
N LYS A 130 10.51 1.82 1.82
CA LYS A 130 11.13 2.00 3.13
C LYS A 130 10.39 1.20 4.19
N GLU A 131 11.08 0.26 4.82
CA GLU A 131 10.55 -0.54 5.93
C GLU A 131 10.91 0.11 7.27
N ILE A 132 9.97 0.14 8.21
CA ILE A 132 10.13 0.62 9.59
C ILE A 132 9.45 -0.39 10.53
N GLU A 133 10.10 -0.74 11.63
CA GLU A 133 9.55 -1.73 12.57
C GLU A 133 8.68 -1.10 13.66
N GLU A 134 8.96 0.16 14.02
CA GLU A 134 8.28 0.86 15.12
C GLU A 134 7.30 1.93 14.63
N VAL A 135 6.08 1.92 15.19
CA VAL A 135 5.06 2.94 14.86
C VAL A 135 5.55 4.35 15.23
N LYS A 136 6.31 4.46 16.33
CA LYS A 136 6.88 5.74 16.77
C LYS A 136 7.82 6.33 15.72
N ASP A 137 8.67 5.51 15.12
CA ASP A 137 9.61 5.98 14.10
C ASP A 137 8.93 6.21 12.75
N PHE A 138 7.87 5.45 12.46
CA PHE A 138 6.97 5.73 11.35
C PHE A 138 6.34 7.12 11.49
N ALA A 139 5.77 7.43 12.65
CA ALA A 139 5.21 8.75 12.95
C ALA A 139 6.25 9.86 12.86
N LYS A 140 7.43 9.70 13.48
CA LYS A 140 8.55 10.68 13.39
C LYS A 140 8.99 10.96 11.97
N LEU A 141 8.97 9.96 11.09
CA LEU A 141 9.32 10.17 9.69
C LEU A 141 8.27 11.04 9.01
N LEU A 142 6.99 10.77 9.25
CA LEU A 142 5.89 11.55 8.69
C LEU A 142 5.84 12.97 9.24
N GLU A 143 6.20 13.20 10.50
CA GLU A 143 6.20 14.54 11.15
C GLU A 143 7.02 15.60 10.39
N LYS A 144 7.99 15.17 9.55
CA LYS A 144 8.75 16.07 8.68
C LYS A 144 7.90 16.74 7.60
N ASP A 145 6.76 16.15 7.26
CA ASP A 145 5.78 16.69 6.33
C ASP A 145 4.42 16.87 7.04
N PRO A 146 4.06 18.09 7.46
CA PRO A 146 2.86 18.33 8.26
C PRO A 146 1.55 17.90 7.57
N ARG A 147 1.45 18.02 6.24
CA ARG A 147 0.25 17.66 5.47
C ARG A 147 0.06 16.16 5.45
N LEU A 148 1.14 15.43 5.13
CA LEU A 148 1.14 13.98 5.14
C LEU A 148 0.91 13.43 6.55
N PHE A 149 1.55 14.01 7.57
CA PHE A 149 1.35 13.60 8.96
C PHE A 149 -0.09 13.77 9.42
N HIS A 150 -0.69 14.94 9.14
CA HIS A 150 -2.09 15.18 9.47
C HIS A 150 -3.01 14.19 8.74
N SER A 151 -2.84 14.00 7.43
CA SER A 151 -3.67 13.06 6.67
C SER A 151 -3.56 11.62 7.17
N TRP A 152 -2.35 11.18 7.54
CA TRP A 152 -2.15 9.88 8.18
C TRP A 152 -2.88 9.77 9.52
N ARG A 153 -2.81 10.79 10.37
CA ARG A 153 -3.52 10.80 11.67
C ARG A 153 -5.04 10.73 11.50
N VAL A 154 -5.58 11.47 10.53
CA VAL A 154 -7.00 11.40 10.17
C VAL A 154 -7.36 10.01 9.67
N GLY A 155 -6.61 9.46 8.70
CA GLY A 155 -6.86 8.13 8.15
C GLY A 155 -6.74 7.00 9.19
N MET A 156 -5.85 7.15 10.17
CA MET A 156 -5.70 6.22 11.30
C MET A 156 -6.79 6.39 12.37
N GLY A 157 -7.59 7.46 12.32
CA GLY A 157 -8.63 7.79 13.29
C GLY A 157 -8.11 8.42 14.59
N TYR A 158 -6.89 8.97 14.59
CA TYR A 158 -6.33 9.68 15.75
C TYR A 158 -6.83 11.12 15.89
N VAL A 159 -7.31 11.69 14.79
CA VAL A 159 -7.89 13.04 14.72
C VAL A 159 -9.14 12.93 13.86
N LYS A 160 -10.18 13.71 14.19
CA LYS A 160 -11.38 13.80 13.35
C LYS A 160 -11.03 14.61 12.10
N ASP A 161 -11.65 14.27 10.97
CA ASP A 161 -11.56 15.12 9.79
C ASP A 161 -12.40 16.37 10.10
N ASP A 162 -11.77 17.54 10.25
CA ASP A 162 -12.45 18.82 10.52
C ASP A 162 -13.21 19.36 9.29
N GLY A 163 -13.36 18.54 8.24
CA GLY A 163 -14.05 18.85 6.98
C GLY A 163 -15.53 18.47 6.96
N GLU A 164 -16.28 18.84 8.02
CA GLU A 164 -17.75 18.92 8.00
C GLU A 164 -18.20 20.38 8.20
#